data_AF-X6GTZ4-F1
#
_entry.id   AF-X6GTZ4-F1
#
_cell.length_a   1.000
_cell.length_b   1.000
_cell.length_c   1.000
_cell.angle_alpha   90.00
_cell.angle_beta   90.00
_cell.angle_gamma   90.00
#
_symmetry.space_group_name_H-M   'P 1'
#
loop_
_entity.id
_entity.type
_entity.pdbx_description
1 polymer ?
#
loop_
_entity_poly.entity_id
_entity_poly.type
_entity_poly.pdbx_seq_one_letter_code
_entity_poly.pdbx_strand_id
1 'polypeptide(L)'
;MGAEDWTAALSAVEEGLALMPDNMEFRRTHVNLLLHKLRDMRAGLPLLQQLVEDVIDKKFEAVAWMVMVLNELFDPKMDNSHLPHAERFAMGDKLSEQILTLNPPQGDGPLKFLWYVPLAQYYYESGNKDRAIELIEVALKSLGDPEPMPDHIKQHYLTPLGEHACYADLCVVPQNKAPEH
;
A
#
# COMPACT_ATOMS: atom_id res chain seq x y z
N MET A 1 21.58 12.25 -17.46
CA MET A 1 20.79 11.23 -16.74
C MET A 1 20.54 10.13 -17.78
N GLY A 2 21.14 8.96 -17.60
CA GLY A 2 20.97 7.86 -18.55
C GLY A 2 19.52 7.38 -18.52
N ALA A 3 18.99 6.90 -19.65
CA ALA A 3 17.69 6.25 -19.66
C ALA A 3 17.74 5.04 -18.71
N GLU A 4 16.73 4.91 -17.86
CA GLU A 4 16.61 3.76 -16.96
C GLU A 4 16.37 2.50 -17.80
N ASP A 5 17.27 1.52 -17.70
CA ASP A 5 17.15 0.25 -18.40
C ASP A 5 16.36 -0.74 -17.55
N TRP A 6 15.04 -0.59 -17.57
CA TRP A 6 14.11 -1.43 -16.83
C TRP A 6 14.12 -2.88 -17.29
N THR A 7 14.52 -3.16 -18.53
CA THR A 7 14.66 -4.52 -19.04
C THR A 7 15.87 -5.21 -18.42
N ALA A 8 17.02 -4.54 -18.32
CA ALA A 8 18.17 -5.07 -17.61
C ALA A 8 17.88 -5.30 -16.11
N ALA A 9 17.13 -4.39 -15.48
CA ALA A 9 16.69 -4.56 -14.09
C ALA A 9 15.77 -5.79 -13.93
N LEU A 10 14.84 -6.00 -14.87
CA LEU A 10 13.98 -7.19 -14.87
C LEU A 10 14.80 -8.46 -14.97
N SER A 11 15.74 -8.55 -15.92
CA SER A 11 16.60 -9.73 -16.06
C SER A 11 17.43 -10.03 -14.82
N ALA A 12 17.99 -9.00 -14.16
CA ALA A 12 18.73 -9.18 -12.91
C ALA A 12 17.85 -9.73 -11.77
N VAL A 13 16.59 -9.29 -11.68
CA VAL A 13 15.63 -9.80 -10.70
C VAL A 13 15.21 -11.24 -11.03
N GLU A 14 15.00 -11.56 -12.31
CA GLU A 14 14.69 -12.93 -12.76
C GLU A 14 15.84 -13.90 -12.45
N GLU A 15 17.09 -13.49 -12.65
CA GLU A 15 18.28 -14.27 -12.23
C GLU A 15 18.31 -14.47 -10.71
N GLY A 16 18.03 -13.43 -9.94
CA GLY A 16 17.92 -13.50 -8.48
C GLY A 16 16.83 -14.47 -8.01
N LEU A 17 15.68 -14.47 -8.66
CA LEU A 17 14.57 -15.38 -8.38
C LEU A 17 14.86 -16.82 -8.79
N ALA A 18 15.64 -17.04 -9.85
CA ALA A 18 16.09 -18.38 -10.22
C ALA A 18 16.94 -19.03 -9.12
N LEU A 19 17.71 -18.22 -8.36
CA LEU A 19 18.51 -18.68 -7.22
C LEU A 19 17.72 -18.72 -5.90
N MET A 20 16.80 -17.78 -5.71
CA MET A 20 16.02 -17.61 -4.47
C MET A 20 14.54 -17.34 -4.78
N PRO A 21 13.78 -18.37 -5.18
CA PRO A 21 12.42 -18.20 -5.68
C PRO A 21 11.47 -17.65 -4.62
N ASP A 22 11.72 -17.94 -3.34
CA ASP A 22 10.88 -17.49 -2.22
C ASP A 22 11.29 -16.13 -1.64
N ASN A 23 12.30 -15.46 -2.22
CA ASN A 23 12.73 -14.16 -1.73
C ASN A 23 11.66 -13.09 -2.02
N MET A 24 11.01 -12.62 -0.96
CA MET A 24 9.87 -11.71 -1.09
C MET A 24 10.22 -10.35 -1.70
N GLU A 25 11.41 -9.81 -1.43
CA GLU A 25 11.84 -8.53 -2.04
C GLU A 25 12.06 -8.68 -3.54
N PHE A 26 12.64 -9.80 -3.97
CA PHE A 26 12.78 -10.09 -5.41
C PHE A 26 11.43 -10.29 -6.07
N ARG A 27 10.52 -11.04 -5.44
CA ARG A 27 9.16 -11.25 -5.97
C ARG A 27 8.38 -9.93 -6.09
N ARG A 28 8.47 -9.08 -5.06
CA ARG A 28 7.87 -7.74 -5.07
C ARG A 28 8.48 -6.87 -6.16
N THR A 29 9.81 -6.83 -6.27
CA THR A 29 10.51 -6.03 -7.28
C THR A 29 10.15 -6.50 -8.69
N HIS A 30 10.03 -7.82 -8.91
CA HIS A 30 9.61 -8.40 -10.18
C HIS A 30 8.23 -7.89 -10.59
N VAL A 31 7.26 -7.98 -9.67
CA VAL A 31 5.91 -7.46 -9.88
C VAL A 31 5.92 -5.95 -10.13
N ASN A 32 6.66 -5.17 -9.34
CA ASN A 32 6.75 -3.73 -9.50
C ASN A 32 7.33 -3.34 -10.87
N LEU A 33 8.40 -4.00 -11.32
CA LEU A 33 9.01 -3.74 -12.63
C LEU A 33 8.02 -4.01 -13.76
N LEU A 34 7.34 -5.17 -13.73
CA LEU A 34 6.40 -5.54 -14.78
C LEU A 34 5.17 -4.62 -14.77
N LEU A 35 4.57 -4.37 -13.61
CA LEU A 35 3.36 -3.57 -13.51
C LEU A 35 3.65 -2.08 -13.72
N HIS A 36 4.64 -1.54 -13.01
CA HIS A 36 4.80 -0.10 -12.86
C HIS A 36 5.82 0.51 -13.81
N LYS A 37 6.89 -0.20 -14.16
CA LYS A 37 7.96 0.33 -15.01
C LYS A 37 7.79 -0.02 -16.48
N LEU A 38 7.56 -1.30 -16.75
CA LEU A 38 7.42 -1.85 -18.11
C LEU A 38 5.97 -1.84 -18.61
N ARG A 39 5.00 -1.72 -17.70
CA ARG A 39 3.56 -1.78 -17.99
C ARG A 39 3.14 -3.07 -18.72
N ASP A 40 3.86 -4.17 -18.48
CA ASP A 40 3.51 -5.50 -19.01
C ASP A 40 2.49 -6.17 -18.08
N MET A 41 1.22 -5.81 -18.26
CA MET A 41 0.11 -6.40 -17.49
C MET A 41 -0.05 -7.90 -17.75
N ARG A 42 0.33 -8.37 -18.94
CA ARG A 42 0.18 -9.79 -19.32
C ARG A 42 1.08 -10.67 -18.48
N ALA A 43 2.31 -10.22 -18.22
CA ALA A 43 3.23 -10.93 -17.34
C ALA A 43 3.03 -10.56 -15.86
N GLY A 44 2.80 -9.28 -15.56
CA GLY A 44 2.78 -8.77 -14.19
C GLY A 44 1.53 -9.15 -13.38
N LEU A 45 0.34 -9.13 -14.00
CA LEU A 45 -0.91 -9.36 -13.26
C LEU A 45 -1.03 -10.79 -12.70
N PRO A 46 -0.73 -11.86 -13.47
CA PRO A 46 -0.72 -13.22 -12.93
C PRO A 46 0.28 -13.40 -11.77
N LEU A 47 1.45 -12.77 -11.87
CA LEU A 47 2.46 -12.82 -10.81
C LEU A 47 2.01 -12.11 -9.55
N LEU A 48 1.35 -10.96 -9.67
CA LEU A 48 0.76 -10.26 -8.54
C LEU A 48 -0.36 -11.08 -7.89
N GLN A 49 -1.25 -11.69 -8.69
CA GLN A 49 -2.30 -12.56 -8.18
C GLN A 49 -1.72 -13.74 -7.40
N GLN A 50 -0.69 -14.40 -7.93
CA GLN A 50 0.01 -15.47 -7.22
C GLN A 50 0.67 -14.96 -5.93
N LEU A 51 1.28 -13.77 -5.97
CA LEU A 51 1.88 -13.16 -4.79
C LEU A 51 0.86 -12.90 -3.68
N VAL A 52 -0.36 -12.44 -4.04
CA VAL A 52 -1.48 -12.25 -3.10
C VAL A 52 -1.85 -13.57 -2.42
N GLU A 53 -2.04 -14.65 -3.19
CA GLU A 53 -2.39 -15.95 -2.62
C GLU A 53 -1.27 -16.48 -1.71
N ASP A 54 -0.01 -16.35 -2.12
CA ASP A 54 1.14 -16.83 -1.35
C ASP A 54 1.33 -16.06 -0.03
N VAL A 55 1.13 -14.74 -0.01
CA VAL A 55 1.23 -13.98 1.26
C VAL A 55 0.09 -14.33 2.20
N ILE A 56 -1.12 -14.60 1.67
CA ILE A 56 -2.28 -15.02 2.46
C ILE A 56 -2.04 -16.39 3.09
N ASP A 57 -1.52 -17.36 2.33
CA ASP A 57 -1.25 -18.72 2.83
C ASP A 57 -0.24 -18.73 4.00
N LYS A 58 0.73 -17.81 3.98
CA LYS A 58 1.73 -17.64 5.05
C LYS A 58 1.20 -16.95 6.33
N LYS A 59 -0.04 -16.46 6.33
CA LYS A 59 -0.76 -15.92 7.53
C LYS A 59 0.06 -14.88 8.31
N PHE A 60 0.15 -15.04 9.64
CA PHE A 60 0.68 -14.03 10.58
C PHE A 60 2.14 -13.65 10.30
N GLU A 61 2.96 -14.60 9.83
CA GLU A 61 4.36 -14.37 9.48
C GLU A 61 4.52 -13.40 8.29
N ALA A 62 3.44 -13.20 7.52
CA ALA A 62 3.44 -12.46 6.27
C ALA A 62 2.59 -11.18 6.29
N VAL A 63 2.09 -10.70 7.44
CA VAL A 63 1.23 -9.48 7.44
C VAL A 63 1.96 -8.27 6.87
N ALA A 64 3.25 -8.10 7.19
CA ALA A 64 4.09 -7.07 6.58
C ALA A 64 4.16 -7.21 5.04
N TRP A 65 4.13 -8.45 4.53
CA TRP A 65 4.10 -8.72 3.09
C TRP A 65 2.73 -8.49 2.48
N MET A 66 1.64 -8.79 3.16
CA MET A 66 0.29 -8.43 2.69
C MET A 66 0.17 -6.92 2.52
N VAL A 67 0.66 -6.14 3.49
CA VAL A 67 0.70 -4.67 3.43
C VAL A 67 1.58 -4.18 2.27
N MET A 68 2.74 -4.80 2.07
CA MET A 68 3.62 -4.50 0.95
C MET A 68 2.93 -4.73 -0.40
N VAL A 69 2.21 -5.84 -0.56
CA VAL A 69 1.46 -6.14 -1.79
C VAL A 69 0.30 -5.15 -1.97
N LEU A 70 -0.36 -4.74 -0.88
CA LEU A 70 -1.41 -3.72 -0.93
C LEU A 70 -0.86 -2.37 -1.42
N ASN A 71 0.37 -2.01 -1.06
CA ASN A 71 1.02 -0.80 -1.58
C ASN A 71 1.32 -0.88 -3.08
N GLU A 72 1.69 -2.05 -3.61
CA GLU A 72 1.85 -2.22 -5.07
C GLU A 72 0.53 -1.96 -5.83
N LEU A 73 -0.60 -2.12 -5.15
CA LEU A 73 -1.93 -1.88 -5.69
C LEU A 73 -2.41 -0.44 -5.43
N PHE A 74 -2.20 0.11 -4.25
CA PHE A 74 -2.89 1.34 -3.78
C PHE A 74 -1.96 2.46 -3.30
N ASP A 75 -0.63 2.33 -3.36
CA ASP A 75 0.24 3.43 -2.95
C ASP A 75 -0.03 4.66 -3.84
N PRO A 76 -0.48 5.79 -3.27
CA PRO A 76 -0.85 6.98 -4.02
C PRO A 76 0.36 7.70 -4.62
N LYS A 77 1.58 7.32 -4.23
CA LYS A 77 2.83 7.77 -4.87
C LYS A 77 3.11 7.03 -6.18
N MET A 78 2.42 5.92 -6.45
CA MET A 78 2.53 5.17 -7.69
C MET A 78 1.39 5.54 -8.62
N ASP A 79 1.69 5.71 -9.92
CA ASP A 79 0.64 5.83 -10.93
C ASP A 79 0.01 4.45 -11.16
N ASN A 80 -1.12 4.22 -10.49
CA ASN A 80 -1.91 2.98 -10.54
C ASN A 80 -3.06 3.04 -11.55
N SER A 81 -3.21 4.14 -12.30
CA SER A 81 -4.37 4.36 -13.21
C SER A 81 -4.43 3.37 -14.37
N HIS A 82 -3.29 2.78 -14.71
CA HIS A 82 -3.10 1.79 -15.76
C HIS A 82 -3.47 0.36 -15.31
N LEU A 83 -3.65 0.11 -14.01
CA LEU A 83 -4.01 -1.22 -13.51
C LEU A 83 -5.48 -1.53 -13.82
N PRO A 84 -5.82 -2.78 -14.20
CA PRO A 84 -7.21 -3.20 -14.37
C PRO A 84 -8.01 -3.02 -13.07
N HIS A 85 -9.04 -2.18 -13.14
CA HIS A 85 -9.79 -1.76 -11.96
C HIS A 85 -10.41 -2.95 -11.20
N ALA A 86 -11.12 -3.85 -11.88
CA ALA A 86 -11.82 -4.95 -11.21
C ALA A 86 -10.86 -5.88 -10.46
N GLU A 87 -9.76 -6.26 -11.09
CA GLU A 87 -8.75 -7.15 -10.52
C GLU A 87 -7.98 -6.48 -9.38
N ARG A 88 -7.61 -5.21 -9.54
CA ARG A 88 -6.96 -4.39 -8.52
C ARG A 88 -7.78 -4.37 -7.23
N PHE A 89 -9.06 -4.04 -7.33
CA PHE A 89 -9.95 -3.97 -6.16
C PHE A 89 -10.29 -5.34 -5.58
N ALA A 90 -10.46 -6.38 -6.41
CA ALA A 90 -10.68 -7.74 -5.92
C ALA A 90 -9.49 -8.27 -5.09
N MET A 91 -8.26 -7.97 -5.51
CA MET A 91 -7.06 -8.32 -4.73
C MET A 91 -6.94 -7.48 -3.45
N GLY A 92 -7.24 -6.18 -3.53
CA GLY A 92 -7.30 -5.29 -2.37
C GLY A 92 -8.28 -5.78 -1.30
N ASP A 93 -9.46 -6.23 -1.73
CA ASP A 93 -10.51 -6.76 -0.85
C ASP A 93 -10.02 -7.98 -0.09
N LYS A 94 -9.51 -9.00 -0.81
CA LYS A 94 -8.93 -10.21 -0.21
C LYS A 94 -7.85 -9.87 0.83
N LEU A 95 -6.88 -9.02 0.48
CA LEU A 95 -5.82 -8.63 1.40
C LEU A 95 -6.37 -7.89 2.62
N SER A 96 -7.33 -6.98 2.43
CA SER A 96 -7.93 -6.20 3.51
C SER A 96 -8.64 -7.07 4.53
N GLU A 97 -9.42 -8.05 4.08
CA GLU A 97 -10.14 -9.00 4.96
C GLU A 97 -9.15 -9.81 5.80
N GLN A 98 -8.07 -10.30 5.18
CA GLN A 98 -7.05 -11.08 5.88
C GLN A 98 -6.28 -10.25 6.90
N ILE A 99 -5.87 -9.03 6.54
CA ILE A 99 -5.17 -8.12 7.45
C ILE A 99 -6.05 -7.75 8.65
N LEU A 100 -7.34 -7.45 8.43
CA LEU A 100 -8.28 -7.13 9.51
C LEU A 100 -8.60 -8.34 10.40
N THR A 101 -8.60 -9.55 9.83
CA THR A 101 -8.78 -10.78 10.60
C THR A 101 -7.58 -11.04 11.52
N LEU A 102 -6.37 -10.82 11.02
CA LEU A 102 -5.12 -11.06 11.76
C LEU A 102 -4.79 -9.96 12.76
N ASN A 103 -5.16 -8.71 12.45
CA ASN A 103 -4.99 -7.56 13.34
C ASN A 103 -6.29 -6.76 13.39
N PRO A 104 -7.24 -7.18 14.23
CA PRO A 104 -8.50 -6.48 14.37
C PRO A 104 -8.28 -5.08 14.96
N PRO A 105 -9.09 -4.08 14.54
CA PRO A 105 -9.00 -2.71 15.05
C PRO A 105 -9.09 -2.61 16.58
N GLN A 106 -9.71 -3.60 17.23
CA GLN A 106 -10.02 -3.53 18.66
C GLN A 106 -8.98 -4.20 19.55
N GLY A 107 -7.93 -4.84 18.98
CA GLY A 107 -6.84 -5.44 19.74
C GLY A 107 -5.73 -4.45 20.11
N ASP A 108 -4.93 -4.73 21.12
CA ASP A 108 -3.79 -3.86 21.54
C ASP A 108 -2.48 -4.16 20.77
N GLY A 109 -2.60 -4.61 19.52
CA GLY A 109 -1.45 -4.97 18.69
C GLY A 109 -0.52 -3.77 18.44
N PRO A 110 0.81 -3.91 18.62
CA PRO A 110 1.74 -2.83 18.33
C PRO A 110 1.79 -2.53 16.82
N LEU A 111 2.19 -1.31 16.46
CA LEU A 111 2.50 -0.89 15.08
C LEU A 111 1.31 -0.89 14.09
N LYS A 112 0.06 -0.67 14.56
CA LYS A 112 -1.11 -0.61 13.65
C LYS A 112 -0.97 0.44 12.56
N PHE A 113 -0.22 1.51 12.82
CA PHE A 113 0.05 2.54 11.82
C PHE A 113 0.69 2.01 10.54
N LEU A 114 1.57 1.00 10.63
CA LEU A 114 2.21 0.42 9.45
C LEU A 114 1.19 -0.29 8.55
N TRP A 115 0.10 -0.80 9.13
CA TRP A 115 -0.80 -1.73 8.46
C TRP A 115 -2.05 -0.99 7.98
N TYR A 116 -2.54 -0.05 8.78
CA TYR A 116 -3.83 0.59 8.55
C TYR A 116 -3.77 1.78 7.61
N VAL A 117 -2.61 2.41 7.41
CA VAL A 117 -2.48 3.47 6.40
C VAL A 117 -2.69 2.92 4.98
N PRO A 118 -2.03 1.83 4.55
CA PRO A 118 -2.31 1.21 3.25
C PRO A 118 -3.74 0.66 3.13
N LEU A 119 -4.30 0.09 4.22
CA LEU A 119 -5.69 -0.35 4.23
C LEU A 119 -6.68 0.82 4.07
N ALA A 120 -6.44 1.93 4.76
CA ALA A 120 -7.26 3.12 4.65
C ALA A 120 -7.26 3.67 3.23
N GLN A 121 -6.11 3.64 2.55
CA GLN A 121 -6.02 4.02 1.15
C GLN A 121 -6.88 3.12 0.25
N TYR A 122 -6.83 1.80 0.44
CA TYR A 122 -7.73 0.88 -0.25
C TYR A 122 -9.21 1.23 -0.03
N TYR A 123 -9.62 1.42 1.23
CA TYR A 123 -11.02 1.77 1.55
C TYR A 123 -11.44 3.13 1.02
N TYR A 124 -10.52 4.10 0.99
CA TYR A 124 -10.79 5.42 0.42
C TYR A 124 -11.04 5.33 -1.09
N GLU A 125 -10.17 4.62 -1.81
CA GLU A 125 -10.30 4.44 -3.26
C GLU A 125 -11.47 3.54 -3.65
N SER A 126 -11.89 2.60 -2.79
CA SER A 126 -13.08 1.77 -3.01
C SER A 126 -14.39 2.50 -2.70
N GLY A 127 -14.30 3.73 -2.18
CA GLY A 127 -15.44 4.59 -1.87
C GLY A 127 -15.97 4.47 -0.43
N ASN A 128 -15.38 3.60 0.40
CA ASN A 128 -15.74 3.47 1.82
C ASN A 128 -14.88 4.42 2.69
N LYS A 129 -15.15 5.72 2.54
CA LYS A 129 -14.39 6.78 3.22
C LYS A 129 -14.51 6.72 4.75
N ASP A 130 -15.67 6.34 5.28
CA ASP A 130 -15.87 6.23 6.73
C ASP A 130 -14.95 5.16 7.33
N ARG A 131 -14.83 4.02 6.66
CA ARG A 131 -13.92 2.95 7.07
C ARG A 131 -12.45 3.37 6.96
N ALA A 132 -12.09 4.11 5.91
CA ALA A 132 -10.74 4.65 5.76
C ALA A 132 -10.38 5.57 6.93
N ILE A 133 -11.27 6.48 7.31
CA ILE A 133 -11.07 7.40 8.45
C ILE A 133 -10.90 6.59 9.73
N GLU A 134 -11.82 5.67 10.05
CA GLU A 134 -11.75 4.82 11.26
C GLU A 134 -10.39 4.14 11.41
N LEU A 135 -9.88 3.53 10.33
CA LEU A 135 -8.60 2.82 10.36
C LEU A 135 -7.41 3.75 10.60
N ILE A 136 -7.45 4.98 10.07
CA ILE A 136 -6.46 6.00 10.38
C ILE A 136 -6.55 6.39 11.84
N GLU A 137 -7.74 6.60 12.40
CA GLU A 137 -7.87 6.93 13.82
C GLU A 137 -7.26 5.84 14.71
N VAL A 138 -7.51 4.57 14.37
CA VAL A 138 -6.97 3.44 15.11
C VAL A 138 -5.45 3.33 14.96
N ALA A 139 -4.91 3.56 13.76
CA ALA A 139 -3.47 3.69 13.52
C ALA A 139 -2.85 4.75 14.43
N LEU A 140 -3.45 5.93 14.47
CA LEU A 140 -2.97 7.06 15.25
C LEU A 140 -3.02 6.78 16.76
N LYS A 141 -4.13 6.20 17.25
CA LYS A 141 -4.28 5.82 18.67
C LYS A 141 -3.26 4.77 19.11
N SER A 142 -2.88 3.85 18.21
CA SER A 142 -1.92 2.76 18.52
C SER A 142 -0.49 3.22 18.86
N LEU A 143 -0.16 4.49 18.62
CA LEU A 143 1.18 5.04 18.88
C LEU A 143 1.42 5.37 20.37
N GLY A 144 0.40 5.33 21.23
CA GLY A 144 0.51 5.43 22.69
C GLY A 144 0.94 6.80 23.25
N ASP A 145 -0.04 7.65 23.63
CA ASP A 145 -0.08 8.86 24.50
C ASP A 145 1.19 9.54 25.13
N PRO A 146 1.17 10.84 25.54
CA PRO A 146 0.06 11.81 25.58
C PRO A 146 0.26 13.10 24.77
N GLU A 147 1.41 13.28 24.11
CA GLU A 147 1.59 14.44 23.23
C GLU A 147 0.75 14.22 21.97
N PRO A 148 -0.09 15.20 21.57
CA PRO A 148 -0.76 15.11 20.28
C PRO A 148 0.33 14.89 19.25
N MET A 149 0.29 13.74 18.56
CA MET A 149 1.25 13.44 17.51
C MET A 149 1.40 14.70 16.64
N PRO A 150 2.63 15.22 16.45
CA PRO A 150 2.82 16.52 15.86
C PRO A 150 2.02 16.66 14.58
N ASP A 151 1.35 17.78 14.41
CA ASP A 151 0.37 17.98 13.33
C ASP A 151 0.95 17.67 11.95
N HIS A 152 2.25 17.89 11.74
CA HIS A 152 2.95 17.54 10.51
C HIS A 152 3.01 16.03 10.22
N ILE A 153 3.10 15.18 11.25
CA ILE A 153 3.07 13.71 11.09
C ILE A 153 1.65 13.26 10.79
N LYS A 154 0.64 13.81 11.48
CA LYS A 154 -0.78 13.52 11.18
C LYS A 154 -1.13 13.95 9.76
N GLN A 155 -0.69 15.15 9.36
CA GLN A 155 -0.82 15.64 7.99
C GLN A 155 -0.12 14.73 6.98
N HIS A 156 1.09 14.23 7.26
CA HIS A 156 1.78 13.29 6.37
C HIS A 156 0.94 12.05 6.03
N TYR A 157 0.21 11.52 7.02
CA TYR A 157 -0.63 10.33 6.83
C TYR A 157 -2.04 10.63 6.33
N LEU A 158 -2.56 11.85 6.53
CA LEU A 158 -3.83 12.30 5.97
C LEU A 158 -3.70 12.78 4.53
N THR A 159 -2.57 13.39 4.16
CA THR A 159 -2.30 13.93 2.81
C THR A 159 -2.63 12.95 1.67
N PRO A 160 -2.30 11.65 1.77
CA PRO A 160 -2.60 10.69 0.72
C PRO A 160 -4.10 10.39 0.54
N LEU A 161 -4.92 10.64 1.58
CA LEU A 161 -6.37 10.42 1.59
C LEU A 161 -7.17 11.58 0.98
N GLY A 162 -6.47 12.59 0.44
CA GLY A 162 -7.07 13.72 -0.27
C GLY A 162 -7.53 14.89 0.63
N GLU A 163 -7.90 16.00 -0.01
CA GLU A 163 -8.20 17.31 0.60
C GLU A 163 -9.40 17.32 1.58
N HIS A 164 -10.11 16.20 1.72
CA HIS A 164 -11.27 16.07 2.61
C HIS A 164 -11.02 15.15 3.81
N ALA A 165 -9.81 14.61 3.97
CA ALA A 165 -9.48 13.82 5.15
C ALA A 165 -9.19 14.76 6.33
N CYS A 166 -10.08 14.76 7.31
CA CYS A 166 -9.92 15.50 8.57
C CYS A 166 -9.96 14.52 9.76
N TYR A 167 -9.10 14.74 10.75
CA TYR A 167 -9.14 14.07 12.04
C TYR A 167 -8.99 15.11 13.16
N ALA A 168 -9.96 15.19 14.07
CA ALA A 168 -10.07 16.26 15.06
C ALA A 168 -9.93 17.66 14.38
N ASP A 169 -9.03 18.51 14.85
CA ASP A 169 -8.81 19.85 14.28
C ASP A 169 -7.86 19.86 13.05
N LEU A 170 -7.46 18.69 12.55
CA LEU A 170 -6.45 18.56 11.50
C LEU A 170 -7.07 18.08 10.20
N CYS A 171 -7.19 19.00 9.25
CA CYS A 171 -7.53 18.71 7.87
C CYS A 171 -6.29 18.75 6.99
N VAL A 172 -6.30 17.94 5.92
CA VAL A 172 -5.37 18.13 4.81
C VAL A 172 -5.59 19.52 4.23
N VAL A 173 -4.60 20.40 4.37
CA VAL A 173 -4.63 21.71 3.72
C VAL A 173 -4.41 21.48 2.22
N PRO A 174 -5.26 22.04 1.34
CA PRO A 174 -5.06 21.97 -0.10
C PRO A 174 -3.64 22.45 -0.43
N GLN A 175 -2.84 21.61 -1.09
CA GLN A 175 -1.59 22.09 -1.66
C GLN A 175 -1.94 22.96 -2.87
N ASN A 176 -2.20 24.24 -2.62
CA ASN A 176 -2.17 25.24 -3.68
C ASN A 176 -0.77 25.16 -4.30
N LYS A 177 -0.69 24.59 -5.50
CA LYS A 177 0.49 24.75 -6.35
C LYS A 177 0.78 26.24 -6.43
N ALA A 178 1.92 26.68 -5.90
CA ALA A 178 2.39 28.03 -6.14
C ALA A 178 2.50 28.24 -7.66
N PRO A 179 2.15 29.42 -8.20
CA PRO A 179 2.34 29.69 -9.61
C PRO A 179 3.83 29.60 -9.94
N GLU A 180 4.17 28.80 -10.95
CA GLU A 180 5.52 28.76 -11.51
C GLU A 180 5.87 30.18 -12.02
N HIS A 181 7.00 30.71 -11.55
CA HIS A 181 7.61 31.96 -12.04
C HIS A 181 8.58 31.68 -13.18
#